data_AF-A0AAW7XM90-F1
#
_entry.id   AF-A0AAW7XM90-F1
#
_cell.length_a   1.000
_cell.length_b   1.000
_cell.length_c   1.000
_cell.angle_alpha   90.00
_cell.angle_beta   90.00
_cell.angle_gamma   90.00
#
_symmetry.space_group_name_H-M   'P 1'
#
loop_
_entity.id
_entity.type
_entity.pdbx_description
1 polymer ?
#
loop_
_entity_poly.entity_id
_entity_poly.type
_entity_poly.pdbx_seq_one_letter_code
_entity_poly.pdbx_strand_id
1 'polypeptide(L)'
;MINLLEQLFELTRNLKDASLSGDWDSVLNIQRQREALCQTLENMEKPDSETQGDEIRRLIQAIQRLENEVMPLIKSQKKNIVEQRSTQNKGKKMTKAYKGI
;
A
#
# COMPACT_ATOMS: atom_id res chain seq x y z
N MET A 1 16.54 7.68 13.24
CA MET A 1 15.65 8.19 12.17
C MET A 1 15.92 7.49 10.84
N ILE A 2 17.15 7.49 10.30
CA ILE A 2 17.51 6.87 9.01
C ILE A 2 17.04 5.41 8.91
N ASN A 3 17.43 4.54 9.86
CA ASN A 3 17.00 3.13 9.85
C ASN A 3 15.47 2.94 9.84
N LEU A 4 14.72 3.85 10.46
CA LEU A 4 13.27 3.80 10.44
C LEU A 4 12.73 4.23 9.06
N LEU A 5 13.31 5.24 8.42
CA LEU A 5 12.96 5.61 7.05
C LEU A 5 13.29 4.49 6.06
N GLU A 6 14.39 3.78 6.24
CA GLU A 6 14.71 2.59 5.44
C GLU A 6 13.68 1.47 5.63
N GLN A 7 13.28 1.21 6.88
CA GLN A 7 12.20 0.26 7.17
C GLN A 7 10.87 0.70 6.52
N LEU A 8 10.53 1.99 6.57
CA LEU A 8 9.34 2.54 5.92
C LEU A 8 9.41 2.36 4.39
N PHE A 9 10.59 2.54 3.81
CA PHE A 9 10.83 2.34 2.39
C PHE A 9 10.61 0.87 1.99
N GLU A 10 11.20 -0.08 2.72
CA GLU A 10 11.00 -1.51 2.48
C GLU A 10 9.54 -1.94 2.68
N LEU A 11 8.86 -1.43 3.70
CA LEU A 11 7.42 -1.67 3.89
C LEU A 11 6.59 -1.13 2.71
N THR A 12 6.96 0.04 2.17
CA THR A 12 6.27 0.63 1.02
C THR A 12 6.51 -0.19 -0.26
N ARG A 13 7.69 -0.80 -0.40
CA ARG A 13 7.99 -1.76 -1.47
C ARG A 13 7.18 -3.05 -1.32
N ASN A 14 7.15 -3.63 -0.12
CA ASN A 14 6.36 -4.84 0.15
C ASN A 14 4.86 -4.58 -0.05
N LEU A 15 4.37 -3.37 0.27
CA LEU A 15 3.00 -2.96 0.00
C LEU A 15 2.68 -2.99 -1.50
N LYS A 16 3.61 -2.53 -2.34
CA LYS A 16 3.50 -2.61 -3.80
C LYS A 16 3.36 -4.06 -4.26
N ASP A 17 4.26 -4.91 -3.80
CA ASP A 17 4.32 -6.31 -4.22
C ASP A 17 3.07 -7.09 -3.78
N ALA A 18 2.62 -6.88 -2.53
CA ALA A 18 1.37 -7.47 -2.01
C ALA A 18 0.12 -6.94 -2.74
N SER A 19 0.12 -5.66 -3.13
CA SER A 19 -0.97 -5.08 -3.93
C SER A 19 -1.03 -5.67 -5.34
N LEU A 20 0.12 -5.98 -5.94
CA LEU A 20 0.21 -6.61 -7.25
C LEU A 20 -0.18 -8.10 -7.21
N SER A 21 0.17 -8.82 -6.14
CA SER A 21 -0.22 -10.22 -5.95
C SER A 21 -1.69 -10.38 -5.52
N GLY A 22 -2.34 -9.31 -5.06
CA GLY A 22 -3.72 -9.34 -4.56
C GLY A 22 -3.84 -9.93 -3.15
N ASP A 23 -2.74 -10.01 -2.39
CA ASP A 23 -2.73 -10.45 -1.00
C ASP A 23 -3.16 -9.30 -0.07
N TRP A 24 -4.47 -9.10 0.03
CA TRP A 24 -5.06 -7.99 0.77
C TRP A 24 -4.85 -8.07 2.28
N ASP A 25 -4.72 -9.27 2.83
CA ASP A 25 -4.44 -9.46 4.26
C ASP A 25 -3.03 -8.94 4.58
N SER A 26 -2.05 -9.27 3.73
CA SER A 26 -0.70 -8.71 3.82
C SER A 26 -0.68 -7.20 3.60
N VAL A 27 -1.41 -6.67 2.61
CA VAL A 27 -1.54 -5.22 2.38
C VAL A 27 -2.01 -4.48 3.64
N LEU A 28 -3.04 -5.00 4.31
CA LEU A 28 -3.57 -4.39 5.54
C LEU A 28 -2.57 -4.46 6.69
N ASN A 29 -1.90 -5.60 6.88
CA ASN A 29 -0.88 -5.75 7.91
C ASN A 29 0.30 -4.79 7.69
N ILE A 30 0.81 -4.72 6.47
CA ILE A 30 1.90 -3.81 6.08
C ILE A 30 1.48 -2.35 6.31
N GLN A 31 0.26 -1.97 5.92
CA GLN A 31 -0.23 -0.60 6.12
C GLN A 31 -0.28 -0.21 7.60
N ARG A 32 -0.72 -1.12 8.49
CA ARG A 32 -0.69 -0.86 9.95
C ARG A 32 0.72 -0.66 10.48
N GLN A 33 1.69 -1.46 10.02
CA GLN A 33 3.09 -1.32 10.41
C GLN A 33 3.65 0.03 9.93
N ARG A 34 3.32 0.45 8.71
CA ARG A 34 3.71 1.77 8.17
C ARG A 34 3.15 2.91 9.02
N GLU A 35 1.87 2.86 9.39
CA GLU A 35 1.23 3.87 10.24
C GLU A 35 1.91 4.01 11.61
N ALA A 36 2.20 2.89 12.27
CA ALA A 36 2.93 2.90 13.55
C ALA A 36 4.34 3.51 13.41
N LEU A 37 5.00 3.24 12.28
CA LEU A 37 6.35 3.73 12.02
C LEU A 37 6.37 5.22 11.68
N CYS A 38 5.37 5.70 10.93
CA CYS A 38 5.15 7.13 10.69
C CYS A 38 4.91 7.90 12.00
N GLN A 39 4.03 7.38 12.87
CA GLN A 39 3.79 7.99 14.19
C GLN A 39 5.07 8.05 15.04
N THR A 40 5.90 7.01 14.96
CA THR A 40 7.19 7.00 15.64
C THR A 40 8.12 8.10 15.09
N LEU A 41 8.21 8.21 13.76
CA LEU A 41 9.03 9.20 13.06
C LEU A 41 8.58 10.65 13.32
N GLU A 42 7.28 10.91 13.41
CA GLU A 42 6.72 12.25 13.70
C GLU A 42 7.12 12.77 15.08
N ASN A 43 7.35 11.86 16.04
CA ASN A 43 7.72 12.19 17.41
C ASN A 43 9.24 12.18 17.65
N MET A 44 10.06 11.90 16.63
CA MET A 44 11.51 11.94 16.78
C MET A 44 12.04 13.37 16.71
N GLU A 45 13.09 13.64 17.48
CA GLU A 45 13.85 14.89 17.39
C GLU A 45 14.46 15.06 16.00
N LYS A 46 14.61 16.32 15.59
CA LYS A 46 15.22 16.67 14.31
C LYS A 46 16.68 16.23 14.30
N PRO A 47 17.22 15.77 13.16
CA PRO A 47 18.63 15.41 13.07
C PRO A 47 19.53 16.61 13.41
N ASP A 48 20.55 16.36 14.23
CA ASP A 48 21.49 17.37 14.73
C ASP A 48 22.60 17.74 13.73
N SER A 49 22.63 17.08 12.56
CA SER A 49 23.66 17.21 11.55
C SER A 49 23.06 17.47 10.16
N GLU A 50 23.64 18.42 9.43
CA GLU A 50 23.26 18.77 8.06
C GLU A 50 23.38 17.57 7.10
N THR A 51 24.45 16.78 7.22
CA THR A 51 24.66 15.54 6.45
C THR A 51 23.57 14.50 6.70
N GLN A 52 23.12 14.33 7.95
CA GLN A 52 22.01 13.43 8.27
C GLN A 52 20.69 13.97 7.71
N GLY A 53 20.49 15.29 7.74
CA GLY A 53 19.33 15.96 7.18
C GLY A 53 19.17 15.73 5.67
N ASP A 54 20.28 15.77 4.92
CA ASP A 54 20.27 15.51 3.48
C ASP A 54 19.93 14.06 3.14
N GLU A 55 20.48 13.11 3.89
CA GLU A 55 20.18 11.69 3.73
C GLU A 55 18.71 11.37 4.05
N ILE A 56 18.20 11.90 5.16
CA ILE A 56 16.79 11.81 5.55
C ILE A 56 15.89 12.38 4.45
N ARG A 57 16.25 13.55 3.88
CA ARG A 57 15.49 14.16 2.79
C ARG A 57 15.46 13.28 1.54
N ARG A 58 16.59 12.67 1.17
CA ARG A 58 16.65 11.73 0.04
C ARG A 58 15.75 10.51 0.26
N LEU A 59 15.78 9.94 1.46
CA LEU A 59 14.93 8.79 1.81
C LEU A 59 13.45 9.16 1.78
N ILE A 60 13.05 10.29 2.35
CA ILE A 60 11.66 10.77 2.30
C ILE A 60 11.19 10.94 0.84
N GLN A 61 12.02 11.55 0.00
CA GLN A 61 11.69 11.71 -1.43
C GLN A 61 11.56 10.37 -2.15
N ALA A 62 12.41 9.39 -1.83
CA ALA A 62 12.33 8.04 -2.41
C ALA A 62 11.03 7.33 -1.99
N ILE A 63 10.65 7.43 -0.70
CA ILE A 63 9.39 6.89 -0.17
C ILE A 63 8.19 7.53 -0.88
N GLN A 64 8.15 8.86 -0.98
CA GLN A 64 7.05 9.57 -1.64
C GLN A 64 6.91 9.21 -3.13
N ARG A 65 8.03 9.03 -3.84
CA ARG A 65 8.00 8.56 -5.24
C ARG A 65 7.36 7.17 -5.32
N LEU A 66 7.78 6.25 -4.44
CA LEU A 66 7.25 4.90 -4.43
C LEU A 66 5.75 4.88 -4.06
N GLU A 67 5.32 5.70 -3.09
CA GLU A 67 3.90 5.84 -2.74
C GLU A 67 3.05 6.33 -3.91
N ASN A 68 3.56 7.29 -4.68
CA ASN A 68 2.89 7.81 -5.86
C ASN A 68 2.75 6.74 -6.96
N GLU A 69 3.65 5.76 -7.03
CA GLU A 69 3.51 4.61 -7.93
C GLU A 69 2.49 3.58 -7.42
N VAL A 70 2.45 3.35 -6.11
CA VAL A 70 1.60 2.32 -5.48
C VAL A 70 0.13 2.73 -5.42
N MET A 71 -0.16 4.00 -5.13
CA MET A 71 -1.54 4.46 -4.93
C MET A 71 -2.47 4.26 -6.15
N PRO A 72 -2.05 4.50 -7.40
CA PRO A 72 -2.84 4.14 -8.58
C PRO A 72 -3.10 2.65 -8.71
N LEU A 73 -2.13 1.79 -8.37
CA LEU A 73 -2.26 0.32 -8.45
C LEU A 73 -3.30 -0.19 -7.46
N ILE A 74 -3.25 0.27 -6.21
CA ILE A 74 -4.26 -0.07 -5.18
C ILE A 74 -5.66 0.37 -5.63
N LYS A 75 -5.78 1.60 -6.17
CA LYS A 75 -7.07 2.12 -6.68
C LYS A 75 -7.61 1.30 -7.85
N SER A 76 -6.75 0.94 -8.80
CA SER A 76 -7.09 0.10 -9.95
C SER A 76 -7.57 -1.29 -9.52
N GLN A 77 -6.83 -1.93 -8.61
CA GLN A 77 -7.21 -3.24 -8.11
C GLN A 77 -8.54 -3.24 -7.33
N LYS A 78 -8.77 -2.22 -6.49
CA LYS A 78 -10.07 -2.04 -5.82
C LYS A 78 -11.22 -1.98 -6.84
N LYS A 79 -11.04 -1.27 -7.95
CA LYS A 79 -12.03 -1.19 -9.03
C LYS A 79 -12.25 -2.56 -9.69
N ASN A 80 -11.18 -3.29 -10.00
CA ASN A 80 -11.26 -4.63 -10.61
C ASN A 80 -12.04 -5.62 -9.73
N ILE A 81 -11.82 -5.62 -8.41
CA ILE A 81 -12.55 -6.50 -7.48
C ILE A 81 -14.05 -6.19 -7.47
N VAL A 82 -14.42 -4.91 -7.48
CA VAL A 82 -15.84 -4.48 -7.53
C VAL A 82 -16.48 -4.93 -8.85
N GLU A 83 -15.78 -4.79 -9.96
CA GLU A 83 -16.24 -5.23 -11.28
C GLU A 83 -16.40 -6.76 -11.36
N GLN A 84 -15.43 -7.53 -10.88
CA GLN A 84 -15.50 -8.99 -10.79
C GLN A 84 -16.69 -9.47 -9.93
N ARG A 85 -16.98 -8.77 -8.83
CA ARG A 85 -18.14 -9.09 -7.99
C ARG A 85 -19.45 -8.81 -8.71
N SER A 86 -19.52 -7.72 -9.48
CA SER A 86 -20.68 -7.36 -10.30
C SER A 86 -20.95 -8.41 -11.39
N THR A 87 -19.91 -8.85 -12.11
CA THR A 87 -20.03 -9.87 -13.16
C THR A 87 -20.38 -11.24 -12.60
N GLN A 88 -19.77 -11.67 -11.50
CA GLN A 88 -20.15 -12.91 -10.80
C GLN A 88 -21.62 -12.89 -10.35
N ASN A 89 -22.10 -11.77 -9.78
CA ASN A 89 -23.48 -11.65 -9.34
C ASN A 89 -24.46 -11.72 -10.52
N LYS A 90 -24.14 -11.09 -11.66
CA LYS A 90 -24.93 -11.22 -12.90
C LYS A 90 -24.93 -12.66 -13.42
N GLY A 91 -23.78 -13.32 -13.43
CA GLY A 91 -23.65 -14.73 -13.79
C GLY A 91 -24.52 -15.62 -12.91
N LYS A 92 -24.44 -15.49 -11.57
CA LYS A 92 -25.28 -16.25 -10.63
C LYS A 92 -26.79 -16.04 -10.85
N LYS A 93 -27.22 -14.80 -11.15
CA LYS A 93 -28.63 -14.51 -11.48
C LYS A 93 -29.06 -15.20 -12.78
N MET A 94 -28.21 -15.17 -13.81
CA MET A 94 -28.45 -15.88 -15.07
C MET A 94 -28.52 -17.39 -14.85
N THR A 95 -27.55 -18.01 -14.18
CA THR A 95 -27.54 -19.45 -13.92
C THR A 95 -28.76 -19.90 -13.08
N LYS A 96 -29.24 -19.06 -12.16
CA LYS A 96 -30.45 -19.32 -11.38
C LYS A 96 -31.72 -19.24 -12.24
N ALA A 97 -31.78 -18.33 -13.21
CA ALA A 97 -32.89 -18.25 -14.17
C ALA A 97 -32.94 -19.47 -15.10
N TYR A 98 -31.78 -19.95 -15.57
CA TYR A 98 -31.71 -21.13 -16.45
C TYR A 98 -31.92 -22.47 -15.73
N LYS A 99 -31.65 -22.57 -14.42
CA LYS A 99 -31.98 -23.75 -13.60
C LYS A 99 -33.45 -23.78 -13.12
N GLY A 100 -34.20 -22.71 -13.35
CA GLY A 100 -35.61 -22.58 -12.99
C GLY A 100 -36.59 -22.79 -14.15
N ILE A 101 -36.09 -23.25 -15.30
CA ILE A 101 -36.85 -23.74 -16.47
C ILE A 101 -36.62 -25.24 -16.54
#